data_AF-A0A397DMB2-F1
#
_entry.id   AF-A0A397DMB2-F1
#
_cell.length_a   1.000
_cell.length_b   1.000
_cell.length_c   1.000
_cell.angle_alpha   90.00
_cell.angle_beta   90.00
_cell.angle_gamma   90.00
#
_symmetry.space_group_name_H-M   'P 1'
#
loop_
_entity.id
_entity.type
_entity.pdbx_description
1 polymer ?
#
loop_
_entity_poly.entity_id
_entity_poly.type
_entity_poly.pdbx_seq_one_letter_code
_entity_poly.pdbx_strand_id
1 'polypeptide(L)'
;MDVLYHLVMHTRYTLDFSYGDKELFWLAFELAQVPYSFSPWANTAAASPGNMEKHPDTICGNIRFYWYIFNPYVNHDMSSLQDPAARVAELVAAIPTHVSRQRKRSKPLTTPEDAANPDGFWPQECLYKRGSEAMRPQDVRAIERRIHSAMRIAMIQQRELALDKLKKKH
;
A
#
# COMPACT_ATOMS: atom_id res chain seq x y z
N MET A 1 1.14 21.53 12.44
CA MET A 1 0.91 21.10 11.04
C MET A 1 1.23 22.19 10.02
N ASP A 2 1.22 23.46 10.42
CA ASP A 2 1.46 24.61 9.51
C ASP A 2 2.84 24.60 8.85
N VAL A 3 3.89 24.12 9.54
CA VAL A 3 5.23 23.96 8.97
C VAL A 3 5.24 22.95 7.83
N LEU A 4 4.68 21.75 8.06
CA LEU A 4 4.62 20.71 7.03
C LEU A 4 3.76 21.16 5.85
N TYR A 5 2.63 21.80 6.13
CA TYR A 5 1.77 22.41 5.11
C TYR A 5 2.52 23.45 4.28
N HIS A 6 3.29 24.34 4.92
CA HIS A 6 4.07 25.35 4.22
C HIS A 6 5.17 24.73 3.35
N LEU A 7 5.89 23.73 3.87
CA LEU A 7 6.89 22.97 3.10
C LEU A 7 6.28 22.35 1.84
N VAL A 8 5.09 21.74 1.98
CA VAL A 8 4.37 21.09 0.88
C VAL A 8 3.80 22.10 -0.12
N MET A 9 3.23 23.21 0.34
CA MET A 9 2.48 24.11 -0.55
C MET A 9 3.35 25.19 -1.18
N HIS A 10 4.48 25.54 -0.55
CA HIS A 10 5.31 26.66 -0.99
C HIS A 10 6.75 26.24 -1.25
N THR A 11 7.43 25.65 -0.26
CA THR A 11 8.87 25.41 -0.33
C THR A 11 9.26 24.39 -1.40
N ARG A 12 8.38 23.42 -1.73
CA ARG A 12 8.71 22.34 -2.69
C ARG A 12 8.92 22.85 -4.12
N TYR A 13 8.42 24.05 -4.41
CA TYR A 13 8.52 24.67 -5.72
C TYR A 13 9.70 25.64 -5.82
N THR A 14 10.37 25.92 -4.69
CA THR A 14 11.49 26.85 -4.61
C THR A 14 12.81 26.17 -4.24
N LEU A 15 12.76 25.03 -3.55
CA LEU A 15 13.92 24.25 -3.14
C LEU A 15 13.67 22.76 -3.40
N ASP A 16 14.68 22.09 -3.95
CA ASP A 16 14.71 20.63 -4.05
C ASP A 16 15.01 20.03 -2.67
N PHE A 17 13.96 19.84 -1.87
CA PHE A 17 14.08 19.25 -0.52
C PHE A 17 13.43 17.88 -0.38
N SER A 18 12.60 17.46 -1.34
CA SER A 18 11.87 16.19 -1.29
C SER A 18 11.63 15.61 -2.69
N TYR A 19 11.77 14.29 -2.81
CA TYR A 19 11.40 13.53 -4.02
C TYR A 19 9.94 13.04 -4.01
N GLY A 20 9.19 13.26 -2.91
CA GLY A 20 7.79 12.87 -2.84
C GLY A 20 7.15 12.88 -1.45
N ASP A 21 6.13 12.06 -1.31
CA ASP A 21 5.33 11.88 -0.10
C ASP A 21 6.07 11.13 1.02
N LYS A 22 7.07 10.33 0.67
CA LYS A 22 7.83 9.50 1.61
C LYS A 22 8.70 10.34 2.54
N GLU A 23 9.34 11.39 2.05
CA GLU A 23 10.18 12.30 2.84
C GLU A 23 9.35 13.16 3.80
N LEU A 24 8.15 13.56 3.35
CA LEU A 24 7.20 14.34 4.14
C LEU A 24 6.66 13.55 5.34
N PHE A 25 6.49 12.24 5.19
CA PHE A 25 6.13 11.37 6.31
C PHE A 25 7.17 11.44 7.44
N TRP A 26 8.47 11.36 7.12
CA TRP A 26 9.54 11.42 8.13
C TRP A 26 9.66 12.80 8.79
N LEU A 27 9.53 13.86 7.98
CA LEU A 27 9.48 15.23 8.49
C LEU A 27 8.32 15.40 9.49
N ALA A 28 7.18 14.75 9.27
CA ALA A 28 6.06 14.82 10.21
C ALA A 28 6.39 14.18 11.57
N PHE A 29 7.07 13.03 11.60
CA PHE A 29 7.50 12.41 12.86
C PHE A 29 8.52 13.26 13.60
N GLU A 30 9.48 13.83 12.88
CA GLU A 30 10.50 14.72 13.44
C GLU A 30 9.86 15.99 14.02
N LEU A 31 8.99 16.66 13.26
CA LEU A 31 8.28 17.86 13.73
C LEU A 31 7.33 17.57 14.90
N ALA A 32 6.78 16.37 14.97
CA ALA A 32 5.94 15.93 16.08
C ALA A 32 6.75 15.47 17.31
N GLN A 33 8.09 15.36 17.19
CA GLN A 33 8.98 14.81 18.21
C GLN A 33 8.53 13.42 18.69
N VAL A 34 7.98 12.63 17.76
CA VAL A 34 7.51 11.27 18.04
C VAL A 34 8.60 10.28 17.63
N PRO A 35 9.03 9.37 18.53
CA PRO A 35 10.02 8.36 18.18
C PRO A 35 9.47 7.46 17.08
N TYR A 36 10.28 7.19 16.07
CA TYR A 36 9.99 6.24 15.02
C TYR A 36 11.13 5.23 14.88
N SER A 37 10.80 4.02 14.44
CA SER A 37 11.81 3.02 14.08
C SER A 37 11.36 2.28 12.84
N PHE A 38 12.32 1.89 12.01
CA PHE A 38 12.04 1.00 10.91
C PHE A 38 11.94 -0.43 11.41
N SER A 39 11.00 -1.17 10.83
CA SER A 39 11.05 -2.63 10.90
C SER A 39 12.45 -3.10 10.46
N PRO A 40 13.04 -4.10 11.17
CA PRO A 40 14.29 -4.72 10.75
C PRO A 40 14.13 -5.48 9.42
N TRP A 41 12.89 -5.66 8.97
CA TRP A 41 12.55 -6.30 7.71
C TRP A 41 12.45 -5.27 6.58
N ALA A 42 12.94 -5.67 5.39
CA ALA A 42 12.77 -4.92 4.15
C ALA A 42 11.30 -4.88 3.74
N ASN A 43 10.96 -3.92 2.88
CA ASN A 43 9.63 -3.82 2.28
C ASN A 43 9.32 -5.07 1.44
N THR A 44 8.08 -5.53 1.53
CA THR A 44 7.57 -6.63 0.72
C THR A 44 6.85 -6.07 -0.51
N ALA A 45 7.21 -6.56 -1.69
CA ALA A 45 6.39 -6.38 -2.89
C ALA A 45 5.41 -7.56 -3.00
N ALA A 46 4.20 -7.29 -3.50
CA ALA A 46 3.19 -8.32 -3.69
C ALA A 46 2.83 -8.41 -5.17
N ALA A 47 2.71 -9.63 -5.69
CA ALA A 47 2.36 -9.85 -7.07
C ALA A 47 0.92 -9.42 -7.35
N SER A 48 0.70 -8.67 -8.42
CA SER A 48 -0.63 -8.50 -9.00
C SER A 48 -1.18 -9.83 -9.52
N PRO A 49 -2.50 -10.06 -9.51
CA PRO A 49 -3.11 -11.26 -10.09
C PRO A 49 -2.62 -11.50 -11.54
N GLY A 50 -2.28 -12.75 -11.87
CA GLY A 50 -1.79 -13.16 -13.20
C GLY A 50 -0.32 -12.83 -13.50
N ASN A 51 0.39 -12.07 -12.65
CA ASN A 51 1.76 -11.65 -12.94
C ASN A 51 2.76 -12.82 -12.96
N MET A 52 2.54 -13.82 -12.11
CA MET A 52 3.48 -14.93 -11.90
C MET A 52 3.58 -15.89 -13.10
N GLU A 53 2.59 -15.92 -14.00
CA GLU A 53 2.64 -16.77 -15.20
C GLU A 53 3.69 -16.29 -16.21
N LYS A 54 3.83 -14.97 -16.36
CA LYS A 54 4.76 -14.35 -17.32
C LYS A 54 6.10 -14.00 -16.67
N HIS A 55 6.09 -13.75 -15.36
CA HIS A 55 7.23 -13.23 -14.62
C HIS A 55 7.45 -14.00 -13.31
N PRO A 56 7.82 -15.28 -13.36
CA PRO A 56 7.93 -16.13 -12.17
C PRO A 56 8.97 -15.62 -11.16
N ASP A 57 10.03 -14.97 -11.64
CA ASP A 57 11.14 -14.47 -10.81
C ASP A 57 11.11 -12.95 -10.58
N THR A 58 10.06 -12.26 -11.02
CA THR A 58 9.94 -10.80 -10.86
C THR A 58 8.64 -10.45 -10.16
N ILE A 59 8.75 -9.78 -9.01
CA ILE A 59 7.57 -9.18 -8.37
C ILE A 59 7.59 -7.68 -8.59
N CYS A 60 6.79 -7.25 -9.56
CA CYS A 60 6.39 -5.87 -9.76
C CYS A 60 5.10 -5.62 -8.99
N GLY A 61 5.10 -4.66 -8.06
CA GLY A 61 3.91 -4.33 -7.32
C GLY A 61 4.13 -3.24 -6.29
N ASN A 62 3.04 -2.59 -5.88
CA ASN A 62 3.10 -1.57 -4.83
C ASN A 62 3.67 -2.17 -3.54
N ILE A 63 4.42 -1.34 -2.80
CA ILE A 63 4.87 -1.65 -1.45
C ILE A 63 3.62 -1.94 -0.62
N ARG A 64 3.38 -3.21 -0.30
CA ARG A 64 2.25 -3.61 0.55
C ARG A 64 2.79 -3.81 1.95
N PHE A 65 2.59 -2.82 2.81
CA PHE A 65 2.80 -3.02 4.24
C PHE A 65 1.83 -4.10 4.74
N TYR A 66 2.31 -4.97 5.64
CA TYR A 66 1.54 -6.04 6.30
C TYR A 66 0.25 -5.54 7.01
N TRP A 67 0.09 -4.23 7.15
CA TRP A 67 -1.09 -3.54 7.64
C TRP A 67 -1.99 -3.19 6.46
N TYR A 68 -2.54 -4.23 5.80
CA TYR A 68 -3.47 -4.02 4.70
C TYR A 68 -4.71 -3.25 5.18
N ILE A 69 -4.81 -1.99 4.77
CA ILE A 69 -6.04 -1.20 4.83
C ILE A 69 -6.76 -1.45 3.50
N PHE A 70 -7.91 -2.14 3.56
CA PHE A 70 -8.72 -2.42 2.38
C PHE A 70 -9.74 -1.31 2.22
N ASN A 71 -9.75 -0.66 1.06
CA ASN A 71 -10.73 0.37 0.76
C ASN A 71 -12.03 -0.28 0.22
N PRO A 72 -13.15 -0.23 0.98
CA PRO A 72 -14.44 -0.75 0.53
C PRO A 72 -14.98 0.02 -0.68
N TYR A 73 -14.52 1.25 -0.86
CA TYR A 73 -14.98 2.19 -1.88
C TYR A 73 -14.01 2.27 -3.07
N VAL A 74 -14.53 2.65 -4.23
CA VAL A 74 -13.78 2.91 -5.46
C VAL A 74 -13.55 4.41 -5.60
N ASN A 75 -12.35 4.83 -6.03
CA ASN A 75 -12.00 6.23 -6.30
C ASN A 75 -12.30 7.22 -5.15
N HIS A 76 -12.22 6.75 -3.91
CA HIS A 76 -12.57 7.53 -2.71
C HIS A 76 -14.01 8.04 -2.66
N ASP A 77 -14.91 7.46 -3.47
CA ASP A 77 -16.32 7.79 -3.50
C ASP A 77 -17.12 6.83 -2.62
N MET A 78 -17.63 7.32 -1.50
CA MET A 78 -18.45 6.52 -0.60
C MET A 78 -19.73 6.00 -1.25
N SER A 79 -20.24 6.64 -2.30
CA SER A 79 -21.43 6.19 -3.02
C SER A 79 -21.16 5.01 -3.96
N SER A 80 -19.89 4.66 -4.20
CA SER A 80 -19.53 3.54 -5.07
C SER A 80 -19.89 2.15 -4.52
N LEU A 81 -20.20 2.03 -3.22
CA LEU A 81 -20.56 0.76 -2.60
C LEU A 81 -22.02 0.39 -2.86
N GLN A 82 -22.31 -0.06 -4.08
CA GLN A 82 -23.66 -0.43 -4.53
C GLN A 82 -23.99 -1.90 -4.28
N ASP A 83 -23.04 -2.81 -4.55
CA ASP A 83 -23.16 -4.23 -4.29
C ASP A 83 -22.04 -4.70 -3.33
N PRO A 84 -22.33 -4.80 -2.02
CA PRO A 84 -21.34 -5.24 -1.04
C PRO A 84 -20.84 -6.66 -1.29
N ALA A 85 -21.66 -7.57 -1.79
CA ALA A 85 -21.28 -8.96 -2.00
C ALA A 85 -20.32 -9.10 -3.19
N ALA A 86 -20.64 -8.44 -4.31
CA ALA A 86 -19.75 -8.38 -5.46
C ALA A 86 -18.41 -7.71 -5.08
N ARG A 87 -18.46 -6.63 -4.28
CA ARG A 87 -17.26 -5.93 -3.83
C ARG A 87 -16.37 -6.78 -2.92
N VAL A 88 -16.95 -7.58 -2.02
CA VAL A 88 -16.19 -8.58 -1.24
C VAL A 88 -15.49 -9.57 -2.17
N ALA A 89 -16.22 -10.13 -3.15
CA ALA A 89 -15.66 -11.10 -4.08
C ALA A 89 -14.50 -10.51 -4.90
N GLU A 90 -14.63 -9.27 -5.36
CA GLU A 90 -13.57 -8.54 -6.06
C GLU A 90 -12.32 -8.35 -5.18
N LEU A 91 -12.51 -7.90 -3.93
CA LEU A 91 -11.40 -7.68 -3.00
C LEU A 91 -10.68 -8.97 -2.62
N VAL A 92 -11.44 -10.08 -2.47
CA VAL A 92 -10.89 -11.41 -2.22
C VAL A 92 -10.14 -11.95 -3.44
N ALA A 93 -10.68 -11.75 -4.65
CA ALA A 93 -9.99 -12.13 -5.89
C ALA A 93 -8.69 -11.31 -6.11
N ALA A 94 -8.61 -10.10 -5.55
CA ALA A 94 -7.43 -9.24 -5.61
C ALA A 94 -6.35 -9.57 -4.54
N ILE A 95 -6.56 -10.60 -3.71
CA ILE A 95 -5.54 -11.05 -2.75
C ILE A 95 -4.32 -11.55 -3.54
N PRO A 96 -3.10 -11.06 -3.26
CA PRO A 96 -1.90 -11.52 -3.94
C PRO A 96 -1.67 -13.01 -3.72
N THR A 97 -1.20 -13.71 -4.75
CA THR A 97 -0.82 -15.12 -4.61
C THR A 97 0.63 -15.29 -4.13
N HIS A 98 1.48 -14.32 -4.45
CA HIS A 98 2.91 -14.33 -4.14
C HIS A 98 3.36 -13.01 -3.56
N VAL A 99 4.37 -13.08 -2.71
CA VAL A 99 5.04 -11.95 -2.08
C VAL A 99 6.54 -12.13 -2.20
N SER A 100 7.29 -11.03 -2.13
CA SER A 100 8.74 -11.13 -2.06
C SER A 100 9.15 -11.80 -0.74
N ARG A 101 10.17 -12.65 -0.81
CA ARG A 101 10.77 -13.29 0.35
C ARG A 101 11.06 -12.28 1.45
N GLN A 102 10.77 -12.65 2.70
CA GLN A 102 11.12 -11.82 3.85
C GLN A 102 12.65 -11.67 3.92
N ARG A 103 13.12 -10.42 3.90
CA ARG A 103 14.54 -10.09 3.97
C ARG A 103 14.80 -9.11 5.09
N LYS A 104 15.96 -9.21 5.73
CA LYS A 104 16.45 -8.14 6.61
C LYS A 104 16.76 -6.91 5.76
N ARG A 105 16.47 -5.73 6.31
CA ARG A 105 16.81 -4.46 5.68
C ARG A 105 18.33 -4.41 5.44
N SER A 106 18.72 -4.16 4.20
CA SER A 106 20.11 -3.90 3.83
C SER A 106 20.43 -2.41 3.95
N LYS A 107 21.72 -2.07 3.87
CA LYS A 107 22.13 -0.68 3.62
C LYS A 107 21.47 -0.19 2.32
N PRO A 108 21.15 1.12 2.22
CA PRO A 108 20.67 1.70 0.98
C PRO A 108 21.71 1.48 -0.12
N LEU A 109 21.25 1.05 -1.29
CA LEU A 109 22.10 0.88 -2.46
C LEU A 109 22.39 2.28 -3.03
N THR A 110 23.66 2.64 -3.11
CA THR A 110 24.12 3.90 -3.75
C THR A 110 24.48 3.69 -5.22
N THR A 111 24.50 2.44 -5.68
CA THR A 111 24.73 2.03 -7.07
C THR A 111 23.77 0.86 -7.39
N PRO A 112 23.46 0.60 -8.67
CA PRO A 112 22.75 -0.60 -9.08
C PRO A 112 23.41 -1.85 -8.49
N GLU A 113 22.61 -2.81 -8.01
CA GLU A 113 23.11 -4.03 -7.37
C GLU A 113 23.84 -4.95 -8.39
N ASP A 114 23.53 -4.77 -9.67
CA ASP A 114 24.14 -5.50 -10.77
C ASP A 114 24.81 -4.52 -11.75
N ALA A 115 26.13 -4.36 -11.59
CA ALA A 115 26.96 -3.54 -12.47
C ALA A 115 27.06 -4.12 -13.91
N ALA A 116 26.64 -5.38 -14.10
CA ALA A 116 26.62 -6.05 -15.39
C ALA A 116 25.22 -6.04 -16.03
N ASN A 117 24.21 -5.42 -15.41
CA ASN A 117 22.88 -5.27 -16.02
C ASN A 117 22.97 -4.30 -17.22
N PRO A 118 22.85 -4.80 -18.47
CA PRO A 118 23.00 -3.97 -19.67
C PRO A 118 21.91 -2.91 -19.81
N ASP A 119 20.79 -3.07 -19.11
CA ASP A 119 19.65 -2.15 -19.16
C ASP A 119 19.77 -0.99 -18.15
N GLY A 120 20.79 -1.02 -17.27
CA GLY A 120 20.99 -0.01 -16.23
C GLY A 120 19.81 0.15 -15.27
N PHE A 121 18.90 -0.84 -15.25
CA PHE A 121 17.60 -0.68 -14.64
C PHE A 121 17.73 -0.69 -13.13
N TRP A 122 17.41 0.43 -12.49
CA TRP A 122 17.29 0.51 -11.04
C TRP A 122 15.95 -0.15 -10.67
N PRO A 123 15.94 -1.32 -10.00
CA PRO A 123 14.69 -2.00 -9.66
C PRO A 123 14.06 -1.28 -8.45
N GLN A 124 13.57 -0.06 -8.64
CA GLN A 124 12.80 0.66 -7.61
C GLN A 124 11.37 0.13 -7.51
N GLU A 125 10.84 -0.39 -8.62
CA GLU A 125 9.43 -0.79 -8.76
C GLU A 125 9.22 -2.31 -8.75
N CYS A 126 10.21 -3.06 -9.23
CA CYS A 126 10.12 -4.50 -9.41
C CYS A 126 11.28 -5.24 -8.75
N LEU A 127 10.99 -6.21 -7.89
CA LEU A 127 12.01 -7.07 -7.30
C LEU A 127 12.31 -8.25 -8.24
N TYR A 128 13.40 -8.14 -9.01
CA TYR A 128 13.90 -9.19 -9.92
C TYR A 128 14.83 -10.17 -9.20
N LYS A 129 14.64 -11.49 -9.39
CA LYS A 129 15.45 -12.57 -8.80
C LYS A 129 15.64 -12.48 -7.28
N ARG A 130 14.73 -11.82 -6.58
CA ARG A 130 14.80 -11.58 -5.13
C ARG A 130 13.87 -12.48 -4.32
N GLY A 131 13.44 -13.59 -4.91
CA GLY A 131 12.59 -14.60 -4.33
C GLY A 131 11.12 -14.17 -4.32
N SER A 132 10.32 -14.78 -5.19
CA SER A 132 8.87 -14.79 -5.14
C SER A 132 8.44 -16.03 -4.35
N GLU A 133 7.78 -15.83 -3.21
CA GLU A 133 7.28 -16.90 -2.36
C GLU A 133 5.76 -16.87 -2.37
N ALA A 134 5.14 -18.06 -2.46
CA ALA A 134 3.69 -18.17 -2.32
C ALA A 134 3.26 -17.61 -0.96
N MET A 135 2.14 -16.89 -0.94
CA MET A 135 1.58 -16.38 0.31
C MET A 135 1.22 -17.54 1.23
N ARG A 136 1.62 -17.43 2.50
CA ARG A 136 1.32 -18.47 3.48
C ARG A 136 -0.20 -18.50 3.72
N PRO A 137 -0.83 -19.68 3.85
CA PRO A 137 -2.28 -19.77 4.01
C PRO A 137 -2.85 -18.97 5.18
N GLN A 138 -2.09 -18.83 6.28
CA GLN A 138 -2.48 -18.01 7.43
C GLN A 138 -2.53 -16.51 7.12
N ASP A 139 -1.65 -16.02 6.23
CA ASP A 139 -1.61 -14.62 5.84
C ASP A 139 -2.78 -14.30 4.91
N VAL A 140 -3.09 -15.20 3.96
CA VAL A 140 -4.27 -15.13 3.10
C VAL A 140 -5.53 -15.05 3.96
N ARG A 141 -5.71 -15.97 4.91
CA ARG A 141 -6.85 -15.94 5.84
C ARG A 141 -6.92 -14.66 6.68
N ALA A 142 -5.76 -14.12 7.09
CA ALA A 142 -5.72 -12.86 7.83
C ALA A 142 -6.18 -11.67 6.98
N ILE A 143 -5.79 -11.64 5.71
CA ILE A 143 -6.23 -10.67 4.73
C ILE A 143 -7.75 -10.77 4.49
N GLU A 144 -8.26 -11.98 4.24
CA GLU A 144 -9.69 -12.21 4.05
C GLU A 144 -10.51 -11.69 5.24
N ARG A 145 -10.10 -12.02 6.48
CA ARG A 145 -10.76 -11.52 7.68
C ARG A 145 -10.80 -9.99 7.74
N ARG A 146 -9.72 -9.32 7.32
CA ARG A 146 -9.64 -7.86 7.29
C ARG A 146 -10.53 -7.25 6.21
N ILE A 147 -10.60 -7.87 5.03
CA ILE A 147 -11.54 -7.49 3.96
C ILE A 147 -12.97 -7.55 4.49
N HIS A 148 -13.38 -8.69 5.06
CA HIS A 148 -14.74 -8.84 5.60
C HIS A 148 -15.03 -7.83 6.72
N SER A 149 -14.05 -7.56 7.58
CA SER A 149 -14.21 -6.56 8.66
C SER A 149 -14.38 -5.15 8.11
N ALA A 150 -13.56 -4.74 7.14
CA ALA A 150 -13.66 -3.44 6.50
C ALA A 150 -15.00 -3.26 5.76
N MET A 151 -15.44 -4.28 5.04
CA MET A 151 -16.73 -4.27 4.34
C MET A 151 -17.91 -4.18 5.31
N ARG A 152 -17.87 -4.91 6.44
CA ARG A 152 -18.91 -4.80 7.48
C ARG A 152 -19.02 -3.38 8.04
N ILE A 153 -17.89 -2.74 8.32
CA ILE A 153 -17.86 -1.35 8.80
C ILE A 153 -18.44 -0.41 7.73
N ALA A 154 -18.05 -0.58 6.47
CA ALA A 154 -18.57 0.23 5.37
C ALA A 154 -20.08 0.09 5.16
N MET A 155 -20.63 -1.11 5.33
CA MET A 155 -22.07 -1.34 5.26
C MET A 155 -22.83 -0.63 6.39
N ILE A 156 -22.28 -0.66 7.61
CA ILE A 156 -22.84 0.11 8.74
C ILE A 156 -22.80 1.61 8.39
N GLN A 157 -21.67 2.10 7.90
CA GLN A 157 -21.52 3.50 7.49
C GLN A 157 -22.55 3.92 6.41
N GLN A 158 -22.77 3.09 5.39
CA GLN A 158 -23.78 3.37 4.35
C GLN A 158 -25.20 3.44 4.92
N ARG A 159 -25.52 2.54 5.87
CA ARG A 159 -26.81 2.55 6.57
C ARG A 159 -27.01 3.85 7.37
N GLU A 160 -26.01 4.26 8.15
CA GLU A 160 -26.09 5.50 8.94
C GLU A 160 -26.23 6.74 8.04
N LEU A 161 -25.48 6.80 6.92
CA LEU A 161 -25.62 7.88 5.93
C LEU A 161 -27.02 7.96 5.32
N ALA A 162 -27.66 6.82 5.06
CA ALA A 162 -29.03 6.77 4.57
C ALA A 162 -30.03 7.28 5.62
N LEU A 163 -29.87 6.88 6.89
CA LEU A 163 -30.71 7.34 8.00
C LEU A 163 -30.59 8.86 8.22
N ASP A 164 -29.39 9.41 8.16
CA ASP A 164 -29.18 10.86 8.33
C ASP A 164 -29.78 11.68 7.18
N LYS A 165 -29.76 11.16 5.95
CA LYS A 165 -30.46 11.77 4.81
C LYS A 165 -31.98 11.81 5.01
N LEU A 166 -32.56 10.78 5.64
CA LEU A 166 -33.98 10.74 5.97
C LEU A 166 -34.33 11.75 7.07
N LYS A 167 -33.49 11.86 8.11
CA LYS A 167 -33.70 12.85 9.19
C LYS A 167 -33.66 14.30 8.70
N LYS A 168 -32.80 14.63 7.72
CA LYS A 168 -32.68 15.98 7.15
C LYS A 168 -33.83 16.37 6.20
N LYS A 169 -34.72 15.44 5.84
CA LYS A 169 -35.90 15.72 5.01
C LYS A 169 -37.14 16.12 5.81
N HIS A 170 -37.07 16.07 7.15
CA HIS A 170 -38.07 16.56 8.08
C HIS A 170 -37.56 17.82 8.77
#